data_AF-A0AAW9Q6M0-F1
#
_entry.id   AF-A0AAW9Q6M0-F1
#
_cell.length_a   1.000
_cell.length_b   1.000
_cell.length_c   1.000
_cell.angle_alpha   90.00
_cell.angle_beta   90.00
_cell.angle_gamma   90.00
#
_symmetry.space_group_name_H-M   'P 1'
#
loop_
_entity.id
_entity.type
_entity.pdbx_description
1 polymer ?
#
loop_
_entity_poly.entity_id
_entity_poly.type
_entity_poly.pdbx_seq_one_letter_code
_entity_poly.pdbx_strand_id
1 'polypeptide(L)' 'MQKPARFLVIIDAGGSMVARLFDDTRALVSEIDASTEEVAVMTAALTPTRTALDADWDEALQGHSRAERAGAEVYTLDV' A
#
# COMPACT_ATOMS: atom_id res chain seq x y z
N MET A 1 -16.18 17.73 -5.92
CA MET A 1 -14.73 17.66 -5.65
C MET A 1 -14.44 16.22 -5.31
N GLN A 2 -13.70 15.51 -6.18
CA GLN A 2 -13.22 14.16 -5.86
C GLN A 2 -12.11 14.36 -4.83
N LYS A 3 -12.20 13.69 -3.69
CA LYS A 3 -11.13 13.77 -2.69
C LYS A 3 -9.86 13.09 -3.24
N PRO A 4 -8.66 13.52 -2.83
CA PRO A 4 -7.43 12.96 -3.35
C PRO A 4 -7.35 11.46 -3.06
N ALA A 5 -7.09 10.66 -4.10
CA ALA A 5 -6.95 9.22 -3.96
C ALA A 5 -5.77 8.92 -3.02
N ARG A 6 -5.99 8.05 -2.04
CA ARG A 6 -4.91 7.55 -1.17
C ARG A 6 -4.56 6.13 -1.58
N PHE A 7 -3.34 5.70 -1.30
CA PHE A 7 -2.93 4.34 -1.60
C PHE A 7 -2.65 3.57 -0.33
N LEU A 8 -3.15 2.35 -0.22
CA LEU A 8 -2.77 1.42 0.83
C LEU A 8 -1.94 0.31 0.19
N VAL A 9 -0.69 0.17 0.62
CA VAL A 9 0.21 -0.89 0.15
C VAL A 9 0.37 -1.90 1.26
N ILE A 10 -0.05 -3.14 1.01
CA ILE A 10 0.21 -4.27 1.89
C ILE A 10 1.41 -5.03 1.34
N ILE A 11 2.44 -5.20 2.16
CA ILE A 11 3.71 -5.83 1.76
C ILE A 11 4.21 -6.78 2.85
N ASP A 12 4.67 -7.96 2.43
CA ASP A 12 5.42 -8.87 3.30
C ASP A 12 6.85 -8.37 3.41
N ALA A 13 7.25 -7.92 4.59
CA ALA A 13 8.61 -7.50 4.90
C ALA A 13 9.27 -8.54 5.82
N GLY A 14 9.92 -9.53 5.21
CA GLY A 14 10.67 -10.56 5.95
C GLY A 14 9.83 -11.43 6.89
N GLY A 15 8.58 -11.73 6.54
CA GLY A 15 7.66 -12.57 7.31
C GLY A 15 6.68 -11.79 8.19
N SER A 16 6.71 -10.46 8.14
CA SER A 16 5.73 -9.59 8.78
C SER A 16 4.96 -8.80 7.73
N MET A 17 3.63 -8.96 7.71
CA MET A 17 2.76 -8.17 6.82
C MET A 17 2.58 -6.77 7.39
N VAL A 18 2.97 -5.75 6.62
CA VAL A 18 2.80 -4.35 6.99
C VAL A 18 1.89 -3.65 5.99
N ALA A 19 0.99 -2.79 6.47
CA ALA A 19 0.13 -1.97 5.64
C ALA A 19 0.59 -0.51 5.73
N ARG A 20 1.01 0.07 4.60
CA ARG A 20 1.51 1.44 4.53
C ARG A 20 0.52 2.32 3.78
N LEU A 21 0.05 3.37 4.42
CA LEU A 21 -0.87 4.34 3.85
C LEU A 21 -0.08 5.50 3.25
N PHE A 22 -0.37 5.80 1.99
CA PHE A 22 0.23 6.90 1.25
C PHE A 22 -0.85 7.87 0.75
N ASP A 23 -0.47 9.12 0.55
CA ASP A 23 -1.32 10.12 -0.10
C ASP A 23 -1.30 10.01 -1.63
N ASP A 24 -1.94 10.96 -2.32
CA ASP A 24 -2.02 11.02 -3.78
C ASP A 24 -0.66 11.24 -4.46
N THR A 25 0.31 11.78 -3.73
CA THR A 25 1.70 11.95 -4.15
C THR A 25 2.60 10.76 -3.80
N ARG A 26 2.01 9.70 -3.21
CA ARG A 26 2.71 8.53 -2.67
C ARG A 26 3.68 8.87 -1.53
N ALA A 27 3.44 9.96 -0.81
CA ALA A 27 4.14 10.24 0.42
C ALA A 27 3.55 9.40 1.55
N LEU A 28 4.42 8.81 2.38
CA LEU A 28 3.98 7.98 3.51
C LEU A 28 3.24 8.85 4.53
N VAL A 29 1.98 8.49 4.80
CA VAL A 29 1.12 9.16 5.79
C VAL A 29 1.18 8.42 7.12
N SER A 30 1.03 7.09 7.09
CA SER A 30 1.09 6.26 8.28
C SER A 30 1.39 4.80 7.97
N GLU A 31 1.81 4.06 8.99
CA GLU A 31 1.91 2.61 8.96
C GLU A 31 0.83 2.03 9.87
N ILE A 32 0.16 0.99 9.37
CA ILE A 32 -0.92 0.29 10.01
C ILE A 32 -0.51 -1.18 10.09
N ASP A 33 -0.87 -1.85 11.18
CA ASP A 33 -0.75 -3.30 11.24
C ASP A 33 -1.75 -3.92 10.25
N ALA A 34 -1.23 -4.69 9.29
CA ALA A 34 -2.01 -5.29 8.21
C ALA A 34 -3.05 -6.31 8.71
N SER A 35 -2.93 -6.78 9.96
CA SER A 35 -3.86 -7.73 10.58
C SER A 35 -5.08 -7.07 11.25
N THR A 36 -5.15 -5.74 11.25
CA THR A 36 -6.25 -5.00 11.89
C THR A 36 -7.55 -5.08 11.09
N GLU A 37 -8.68 -5.05 11.82
CA GLU A 37 -10.01 -4.97 11.20
C GLU A 37 -10.17 -3.73 10.32
N GLU A 38 -9.51 -2.62 10.67
CA GLU A 38 -9.50 -1.40 9.88
C GLU A 38 -8.97 -1.65 8.45
N VAL A 39 -7.83 -2.31 8.31
CA VAL A 39 -7.27 -2.66 6.99
C VAL A 39 -8.20 -3.58 6.22
N ALA A 40 -8.81 -4.56 6.90
CA ALA A 40 -9.78 -5.46 6.27
C ALA A 40 -11.01 -4.70 5.74
N VAL A 41 -11.53 -3.73 6.49
CA VAL A 41 -12.67 -2.89 6.06
C VAL A 41 -12.27 -1.97 4.91
N MET A 42 -11.08 -1.38 4.95
CA MET A 42 -10.58 -0.49 3.90
C MET A 42 -10.41 -1.22 2.55
N THR A 43 -10.01 -2.49 2.57
CA THR A 43 -9.74 -3.28 1.36
C THR A 43 -10.91 -4.17 0.91
N ALA A 44 -11.94 -4.37 1.74
CA ALA A 44 -13.02 -5.33 1.51
C ALA A 44 -13.74 -5.22 0.14
N ALA A 45 -13.86 -4.00 -0.40
CA ALA A 45 -14.53 -3.74 -1.68
C ALA A 45 -13.57 -3.36 -2.81
N LEU A 46 -12.26 -3.43 -2.57
CA LEU A 46 -11.23 -2.99 -3.50
C LEU A 46 -10.49 -4.19 -4.08
N THR A 47 -10.11 -4.08 -5.35
CA THR A 47 -9.24 -5.06 -6.00
C THR A 47 -7.80 -4.56 -5.94
N PRO A 48 -6.87 -5.32 -5.33
CA PRO A 48 -5.48 -4.90 -5.32
C PRO A 48 -4.87 -4.98 -6.72
N THR A 49 -3.89 -4.12 -6.96
CA THR A 49 -3.02 -4.18 -8.13
C THR A 49 -1.58 -4.48 -7.70
N ARG A 50 -0.81 -5.14 -8.56
CA ARG A 50 0.62 -5.44 -8.31
C ARG A 50 1.52 -4.46 -9.04
N THR A 51 1.28 -3.17 -8.81
CA THR A 51 2.02 -2.06 -9.44
C THR A 51 3.20 -1.58 -8.60
N ALA A 52 3.42 -2.17 -7.42
CA ALA A 52 4.51 -1.80 -6.51
C ALA A 52 5.92 -1.95 -7.11
N LEU A 53 6.09 -2.60 -8.27
CA LEU A 53 7.34 -2.66 -9.03
C LEU A 53 7.56 -1.49 -9.99
N ASP A 54 6.54 -0.67 -10.24
CA ASP A 54 6.63 0.47 -11.15
C ASP A 54 7.55 1.55 -10.55
N ALA A 55 8.22 2.32 -11.42
CA ALA A 55 9.18 3.36 -11.03
C ALA A 55 8.56 4.41 -10.08
N ASP A 56 7.28 4.62 -10.28
CA ASP A 56 6.34 5.38 -9.46
C ASP A 56 6.36 5.06 -7.96
N TRP A 57 6.78 3.85 -7.59
CA TRP A 57 6.88 3.36 -6.20
C TRP A 57 8.33 3.25 -5.69
N ASP A 58 9.33 3.57 -6.51
CA ASP A 58 10.73 3.34 -6.15
C ASP A 58 11.19 4.14 -4.91
N GLU A 59 10.76 5.39 -4.82
CA GLU A 59 11.05 6.25 -3.66
C GLU A 59 10.23 5.84 -2.44
N ALA A 60 8.91 5.68 -2.61
CA ALA A 60 7.97 5.37 -1.53
C ALA A 60 8.24 4.00 -0.87
N LEU A 61 8.71 3.02 -1.64
CA LEU A 61 9.04 1.67 -1.17
C LEU A 61 10.55 1.43 -1.05
N GLN A 62 11.34 2.51 -0.95
CA GLN A 62 12.77 2.38 -0.69
C GLN A 62 13.02 1.59 0.60
N GLY A 63 13.93 0.63 0.54
CA GLY A 63 14.24 -0.28 1.65
C GLY A 63 13.54 -1.63 1.56
N HIS A 64 12.52 -1.78 0.71
CA HIS A 64 11.95 -3.07 0.37
C HIS A 64 12.69 -3.72 -0.80
N SER A 65 12.86 -5.04 -0.72
CA SER A 65 13.46 -5.81 -1.81
C SER A 65 12.50 -5.92 -3.00
N ARG A 66 13.06 -6.23 -4.18
CA ARG A 66 12.25 -6.48 -5.37
C ARG A 66 11.26 -7.64 -5.18
N ALA A 67 11.63 -8.66 -4.39
CA ALA A 67 10.75 -9.79 -4.12
C ALA A 67 9.54 -9.36 -3.27
N GLU A 68 9.78 -8.55 -2.24
CA GLU A 68 8.72 -7.99 -1.39
C GLU A 68 7.78 -7.10 -2.21
N ARG A 69 8.34 -6.21 -3.04
CA ARG A 69 7.55 -5.34 -3.92
C ARG A 69 6.77 -6.10 -5.00
N ALA A 70 7.28 -7.24 -5.48
CA ALA A 70 6.56 -8.07 -6.44
C ALA A 70 5.32 -8.76 -5.83
N GLY A 71 5.38 -9.05 -4.54
CA GLY A 71 4.26 -9.62 -3.77
C GLY A 71 3.30 -8.58 -3.22
N ALA A 72 3.68 -7.29 -3.23
CA ALA A 72 2.90 -6.24 -2.62
C ALA A 72 1.57 -5.98 -3.33
N GLU A 73 0.55 -5.73 -2.54
CA GLU A 73 -0.80 -5.40 -2.97
C GLU A 73 -1.05 -3.90 -2.82
N VAL A 74 -1.33 -3.23 -3.92
CA VAL A 74 -1.59 -1.79 -3.97
C VAL A 74 -3.09 -1.56 -4.15
N TYR A 75 -3.71 -0.97 -3.14
CA TYR A 75 -5.12 -0.58 -3.13
C TYR A 75 -5.25 0.93 -3.34
N THR A 76 -6.14 1.35 -4.22
CA THR A 76 -6.50 2.78 -4.39
C THR A 76 -7.76 3.05 -3.59
N LEU A 77 -7.69 3.99 -2.66
CA LEU A 77 -8.76 4.37 -1.76
C LEU A 77 -9.48 5.61 -2.31
N ASP A 78 -10.79 5.50 -2.54
CA ASP A 78 -11.68 6.61 -2.92
C ASP A 78 -12.13 7.42 -1.68
N VAL A 79 -11.18 7.87 -0.86
CA VAL A 79 -11.44 8.44 0.48
C VAL A 79 -11.50 9.93 0.56
#